data_AF-W6U8L3-F1
#
_entry.id   AF-W6U8L3-F1
#
_cell.length_a   1.000
_cell.length_b   1.000
_cell.length_c   1.000
_cell.angle_alpha   90.00
_cell.angle_beta   90.00
_cell.angle_gamma   90.00
#
_symmetry.space_group_name_H-M   'P 1'
#
loop_
_entity.id
_entity.type
_entity.pdbx_description
1 polymer ?
#
loop_
_entity_poly.entity_id
_entity_poly.type
_entity_poly.pdbx_seq_one_letter_code
_entity_poly.pdbx_strand_id
1 'polypeptide(L)'
;MKTFREIKITSAQRLRHLGLFILNTEEGTFLSRTLSSWGKILIFYVIFYTCLFGFLTCLIFFVTNVAIDANVPSLTGKQSLLRLSPGLTFLPPVAAKGKAFPYPLYNPDDKAKYVKFMWKYLSDYHTGSWNCDFYDGTRGPGNLYDACRFPLHFLGPCQVRLYYDPEFCVYLKMNKTSEPAASLRITAGPLTK
;
A
#
# COMPACT_ATOMS: atom_id res chain seq x y z
N MET A 1 -38.56 34.23 -36.62
CA MET A 1 -38.31 32.76 -36.71
C MET A 1 -37.43 32.53 -37.94
N LYS A 2 -36.14 32.16 -37.77
CA LYS A 2 -35.23 32.00 -38.92
C LYS A 2 -35.62 30.76 -39.72
N THR A 3 -35.74 30.88 -41.03
CA THR A 3 -36.12 29.81 -41.95
C THR A 3 -35.07 28.70 -41.97
N PHE A 4 -35.49 27.43 -41.98
CA PHE A 4 -34.62 26.25 -41.90
C PHE A 4 -33.52 26.20 -42.97
N ARG A 5 -33.76 26.83 -44.14
CA ARG A 5 -32.78 27.00 -45.22
C ARG A 5 -31.60 27.90 -44.84
N GLU A 6 -31.87 29.02 -44.17
CA GLU A 6 -30.83 29.96 -43.70
C GLU A 6 -29.88 29.29 -42.70
N ILE A 7 -30.42 28.41 -41.85
CA ILE A 7 -29.64 27.67 -40.85
C ILE A 7 -28.69 26.68 -41.52
N LYS A 8 -29.16 25.93 -42.53
CA LYS A 8 -28.32 24.98 -43.28
C LYS A 8 -27.21 25.67 -44.08
N ILE A 9 -27.51 26.81 -44.70
CA ILE A 9 -26.52 27.58 -45.47
C ILE A 9 -25.45 28.14 -44.52
N THR A 10 -25.85 28.71 -43.38
CA THR A 10 -24.94 29.22 -42.35
C THR A 10 -24.06 28.11 -41.76
N SER A 11 -24.61 26.93 -41.49
CA SER A 11 -23.83 25.81 -40.94
C SER A 11 -22.85 25.23 -41.95
N ALA A 12 -23.24 25.13 -43.23
CA ALA A 12 -22.36 24.67 -44.30
C ALA A 12 -21.19 25.65 -44.54
N GLN A 13 -21.45 26.97 -44.48
CA GLN A 13 -20.40 27.98 -44.54
C GLN A 13 -19.44 27.90 -43.35
N ARG A 14 -19.95 27.68 -42.12
CA ARG A 14 -19.10 27.46 -40.94
C ARG A 14 -18.24 26.21 -41.06
N LEU A 15 -18.79 25.10 -41.58
CA LEU A 15 -18.02 23.86 -41.80
C LEU A 15 -16.90 24.04 -42.83
N ARG A 16 -17.14 24.81 -43.89
CA ARG A 16 -16.08 25.16 -44.87
C ARG A 16 -15.00 26.03 -44.24
N HIS A 17 -15.37 27.01 -43.44
CA HIS A 17 -14.40 27.83 -42.70
C HIS A 17 -13.60 27.03 -41.67
N LEU A 18 -14.24 26.09 -40.97
CA LEU A 18 -13.54 25.18 -40.06
C LEU A 18 -12.60 24.24 -40.82
N GLY A 19 -13.03 23.73 -41.98
CA GLY A 19 -12.18 22.92 -42.86
C GLY A 19 -10.94 23.67 -43.34
N LEU A 20 -11.12 24.91 -43.84
CA LEU A 20 -10.01 25.79 -44.25
C LEU A 20 -9.10 26.20 -43.09
N PHE A 21 -9.66 26.35 -41.89
CA PHE A 21 -8.89 26.65 -40.68
C PHE A 21 -8.01 25.47 -40.25
N ILE A 22 -8.50 24.24 -40.41
CA ILE A 22 -7.77 23.01 -40.06
C ILE A 22 -6.72 22.71 -41.12
N LEU A 23 -7.08 22.77 -42.40
CA LEU A 23 -6.20 22.45 -43.52
C LEU A 23 -6.44 23.44 -44.67
N ASN A 24 -5.47 24.32 -44.90
CA ASN A 24 -5.45 25.16 -46.09
C ASN A 24 -4.41 24.59 -47.07
N THR A 25 -4.88 23.85 -48.08
CA THR A 25 -4.04 23.22 -49.10
C THR A 25 -3.38 24.23 -50.05
N GLU A 26 -3.96 25.43 -50.21
CA GLU A 26 -3.42 26.50 -51.07
C GLU A 26 -2.14 27.11 -50.47
N GLU A 27 -2.12 27.30 -49.15
CA GLU A 27 -1.00 27.93 -48.42
C GLU A 27 -0.09 26.91 -47.72
N GLY A 28 -0.44 25.62 -47.73
CA GLY A 28 0.28 24.56 -47.02
C GLY A 28 0.30 24.73 -45.50
N THR A 29 -0.74 25.35 -44.94
CA THR A 29 -0.87 25.61 -43.49
C THR A 29 -1.82 24.62 -42.84
N PHE A 30 -1.42 24.10 -41.68
CA PHE A 30 -2.21 23.21 -40.82
C PHE A 30 -2.46 23.93 -39.50
N LEU A 31 -3.73 24.07 -39.10
CA LEU A 31 -4.14 24.81 -37.89
C LEU A 31 -3.48 26.21 -37.81
N SER A 32 -3.58 26.98 -38.91
CA SER A 32 -3.03 28.34 -39.01
C SER A 32 -1.49 28.46 -38.92
N ARG A 33 -0.72 27.37 -39.02
CA ARG A 33 0.75 27.40 -39.07
C ARG A 33 1.31 26.56 -40.21
N THR A 34 2.47 26.94 -40.75
CA THR A 34 3.16 26.16 -41.79
C THR A 34 3.71 24.85 -41.24
N LEU A 35 3.79 23.82 -42.08
CA LEU A 35 4.35 22.51 -41.71
C LEU A 35 5.79 22.62 -41.14
N SER A 36 6.57 23.57 -41.65
CA SER A 36 7.93 23.89 -41.16
C SER A 36 7.92 24.42 -39.71
N SER A 37 6.92 25.22 -39.35
CA SER A 37 6.75 25.70 -37.97
C SER A 37 6.35 24.57 -37.03
N TRP A 38 5.46 23.68 -37.47
CA TRP A 38 5.07 22.48 -36.73
C TRP A 38 6.26 21.56 -36.41
N GLY A 39 7.14 21.31 -37.38
CA GLY A 39 8.35 20.53 -37.15
C GLY A 39 9.24 21.14 -36.06
N LYS A 40 9.46 22.47 -36.09
CA LYS A 40 10.24 23.19 -35.07
C LYS A 40 9.60 23.10 -33.68
N ILE A 41 8.28 23.24 -33.59
CA ILE A 41 7.53 23.14 -32.33
C ILE A 41 7.63 21.73 -31.76
N LEU A 42 7.42 20.71 -32.58
CA LEU A 42 7.50 19.31 -32.14
C LEU A 42 8.90 18.95 -31.65
N ILE A 43 9.94 19.33 -32.40
CA ILE A 43 11.34 19.10 -32.00
C ILE A 43 11.64 19.78 -30.66
N PHE A 44 11.23 21.04 -30.49
CA PHE A 44 11.39 21.77 -29.24
C PHE A 44 10.71 21.04 -28.08
N TYR A 45 9.45 20.62 -28.23
CA TYR A 45 8.72 19.92 -27.17
C TYR A 45 9.30 18.55 -26.85
N VAL A 46 9.75 17.80 -27.86
CA VAL A 46 10.43 16.51 -27.63
C VAL A 46 11.68 16.73 -26.77
N ILE A 47 12.57 17.64 -27.16
CA ILE A 47 13.80 17.92 -26.41
C ILE A 47 13.44 18.41 -25.00
N PHE A 48 12.54 19.39 -24.89
CA PHE A 48 12.12 19.94 -23.61
C PHE A 48 11.56 18.87 -22.66
N TYR A 49 10.63 18.03 -23.13
CA TYR A 49 10.03 16.99 -22.29
C TYR A 49 11.01 15.85 -21.99
N THR A 50 11.94 15.51 -22.89
CA THR A 50 13.00 14.53 -22.56
C THR A 50 13.93 15.02 -21.46
N CYS A 51 14.33 16.30 -21.49
CA CYS A 51 15.14 16.90 -20.44
C CYS A 51 14.39 16.97 -19.11
N LEU A 52 13.11 17.39 -19.14
CA LEU A 52 12.28 17.48 -17.95
C LEU A 52 12.03 16.10 -17.31
N PHE A 53 11.76 15.09 -18.14
CA PHE A 53 11.61 13.71 -17.70
C PHE A 53 12.92 13.20 -17.07
N GLY A 54 14.05 13.39 -17.74
CA GLY A 54 15.36 12.99 -17.22
C GLY A 54 15.70 13.64 -15.87
N PHE A 55 15.43 14.94 -15.73
CA PHE A 55 15.62 15.67 -14.47
C PHE A 55 14.74 15.12 -13.36
N LEU A 56 13.45 14.88 -13.63
CA LEU A 56 12.51 14.35 -12.65
C LEU A 56 12.91 12.94 -12.20
N THR A 57 13.27 12.06 -13.15
CA THR A 57 13.71 10.70 -12.83
C THR A 57 15.01 10.70 -12.03
N CYS A 58 15.96 11.56 -12.37
CA CYS A 58 17.20 11.72 -11.62
C CYS A 58 16.94 12.14 -10.18
N LEU A 59 16.06 13.13 -9.97
CA LEU A 59 15.66 13.56 -8.62
C LEU A 59 14.99 12.44 -7.83
N ILE A 60 14.03 11.73 -8.42
CA ILE A 60 13.35 10.62 -7.74
C ILE A 60 14.36 9.52 -7.38
N PHE A 61 15.26 9.16 -8.30
CA PHE A 61 16.29 8.16 -8.06
C PHE A 61 17.21 8.58 -6.91
N PHE A 62 17.67 9.84 -6.92
CA PHE A 62 18.53 10.38 -5.89
C PHE A 62 17.85 10.36 -4.52
N VAL A 63 16.61 10.83 -4.40
CA VAL A 63 15.88 10.82 -3.12
C VAL A 63 15.63 9.40 -2.64
N THR A 64 15.20 8.50 -3.51
CA THR A 64 14.84 7.13 -3.11
C THR A 64 16.03 6.25 -2.74
N ASN A 65 17.20 6.44 -3.35
CA ASN A 65 18.36 5.57 -3.13
C ASN A 65 19.46 6.20 -2.27
N VAL A 66 19.58 7.53 -2.25
CA VAL A 66 20.63 8.22 -1.46
C VAL A 66 20.06 8.79 -0.16
N ALA A 67 18.88 9.41 -0.22
CA ALA A 67 18.32 10.08 0.96
C ALA A 67 17.55 9.13 1.91
N ILE A 68 17.17 7.93 1.43
CA ILE A 68 16.37 6.96 2.19
C ILE A 68 17.15 5.64 2.30
N ASP A 69 17.21 5.09 3.51
CA ASP A 69 17.79 3.78 3.77
C ASP A 69 16.82 2.67 3.27
N ALA A 70 17.33 1.68 2.56
CA ALA A 70 16.54 0.57 2.04
C ALA A 70 16.01 -0.37 3.13
N ASN A 71 16.67 -0.42 4.30
CA ASN A 71 16.39 -1.40 5.34
C ASN A 71 15.47 -0.86 6.44
N VAL A 72 15.43 0.46 6.64
CA VAL A 72 14.66 1.08 7.73
C VAL A 72 13.86 2.29 7.24
N PRO A 73 12.55 2.36 7.56
CA PRO A 73 11.75 3.52 7.19
C PRO A 73 12.17 4.75 7.99
N SER A 74 12.44 5.86 7.29
CA SER A 74 12.93 7.12 7.88
C SER A 74 11.97 7.74 8.90
N LEU A 75 10.67 7.49 8.79
CA LEU A 75 9.65 8.02 9.69
C LEU A 75 9.02 6.89 10.51
N THR A 76 9.74 6.41 11.51
CA THR A 76 9.23 5.41 12.45
C THR A 76 9.40 5.85 13.89
N GLY A 77 8.73 5.17 14.80
CA GLY A 77 8.94 5.39 16.22
C GLY A 77 7.98 6.43 16.82
N LYS A 78 8.52 7.26 17.71
CA LYS A 78 7.83 8.44 18.29
C LYS A 78 7.63 9.58 17.28
N GLN A 79 8.39 9.58 16.19
CA GLN A 79 8.28 10.54 15.09
C GLN A 79 7.11 10.21 14.15
N SER A 80 6.57 9.00 14.24
CA SER A 80 5.34 8.63 13.52
C SER A 80 4.11 9.21 14.20
N LEU A 81 3.07 9.50 13.42
CA LEU A 81 1.75 9.90 13.94
C LEU A 81 1.19 8.90 14.95
N LEU A 82 1.57 7.62 14.82
CA LEU A 82 1.12 6.54 15.69
C LEU A 82 1.85 6.51 17.05
N ARG A 83 2.86 7.36 17.27
CA ARG A 83 3.61 7.51 18.54
C ARG A 83 3.94 6.17 19.20
N LEU A 84 4.56 5.24 18.47
CA LEU A 84 4.93 3.92 18.99
C LEU A 84 3.77 3.07 19.54
N SER A 85 2.53 3.35 19.14
CA SER A 85 1.34 2.58 19.54
C SER A 85 0.95 1.65 18.39
N PRO A 86 1.38 0.37 18.40
CA PRO A 86 1.02 -0.58 17.36
C PRO A 86 -0.48 -0.89 17.40
N GLY A 87 -1.08 -1.07 16.22
CA GLY A 87 -2.45 -1.54 16.11
C GLY A 87 -2.60 -3.01 16.53
N LEU A 88 -3.78 -3.35 17.05
CA LEU A 88 -4.17 -4.72 17.37
C LEU A 88 -5.28 -5.16 16.42
N THR A 89 -5.12 -6.35 15.81
CA THR A 89 -6.06 -6.89 14.82
C THR A 89 -6.53 -8.28 15.24
N PHE A 90 -7.80 -8.58 14.99
CA PHE A 90 -8.37 -9.93 15.15
C PHE A 90 -8.05 -10.81 13.94
N LEU A 91 -7.80 -12.11 14.19
CA LEU A 91 -7.65 -13.12 13.15
C LEU A 91 -8.88 -14.04 13.09
N PRO A 92 -9.42 -14.33 11.88
CA PRO A 92 -9.12 -13.76 10.56
C PRO A 92 -9.53 -12.29 10.45
N PRO A 93 -8.93 -11.53 9.53
CA PRO A 93 -9.33 -10.15 9.27
C PRO A 93 -10.79 -10.14 8.80
N VAL A 94 -11.67 -9.59 9.63
CA VAL A 94 -13.07 -9.40 9.26
C VAL A 94 -13.13 -8.31 8.19
N ALA A 95 -13.69 -8.63 7.02
CA ALA A 95 -14.04 -7.59 6.07
C ALA A 95 -15.07 -6.68 6.75
N ALA A 96 -14.78 -5.38 6.82
CA ALA A 96 -15.61 -4.39 7.52
C ALA A 96 -16.99 -4.29 6.85
N LYS A 97 -17.90 -5.20 7.21
CA LYS A 97 -19.31 -5.13 6.85
C LYS A 97 -20.00 -4.16 7.82
N GLY A 98 -19.84 -2.88 7.54
CA GLY A 98 -20.62 -1.81 8.17
C GLY A 98 -20.20 -1.42 9.60
N LYS A 99 -20.56 -0.20 9.98
CA LYS A 99 -20.18 0.50 11.23
C LYS A 99 -20.90 -0.01 12.49
N ALA A 100 -21.31 -1.27 12.56
CA ALA A 100 -22.18 -1.70 13.66
C ALA A 100 -21.44 -2.43 14.79
N PHE A 101 -20.43 -3.27 14.52
CA PHE A 101 -19.77 -4.03 15.59
C PHE A 101 -18.29 -4.31 15.26
N PRO A 102 -17.33 -3.90 16.10
CA PRO A 102 -15.90 -4.20 15.93
C PRO A 102 -15.51 -5.63 16.35
N TYR A 103 -16.49 -6.42 16.79
CA TYR A 103 -16.31 -7.82 17.13
C TYR A 103 -17.01 -8.70 16.07
N PRO A 104 -16.45 -9.87 15.73
CA PRO A 104 -17.17 -10.83 14.91
C PRO A 104 -18.44 -11.25 15.66
N LEU A 105 -19.61 -10.89 15.14
CA LEU A 105 -20.86 -11.53 15.54
C LEU A 105 -20.72 -13.00 15.18
N TYR A 106 -20.61 -13.85 16.19
CA TYR A 106 -20.41 -15.29 16.03
C TYR A 106 -21.64 -15.88 15.34
N ASN A 107 -21.49 -16.24 14.07
CA ASN A 107 -22.46 -17.06 13.35
C ASN A 107 -21.93 -18.51 13.34
N PRO A 108 -22.66 -19.51 13.88
CA PRO A 108 -22.22 -20.90 13.90
C PRO A 108 -21.92 -21.46 12.50
N ASP A 109 -22.61 -20.97 11.46
CA ASP A 109 -22.38 -21.36 10.06
C ASP A 109 -20.97 -20.98 9.57
N ASP A 110 -20.38 -19.92 10.14
CA ASP A 110 -19.04 -19.42 9.80
C ASP A 110 -17.93 -20.09 10.64
N LYS A 111 -18.26 -20.91 11.66
CA LYS A 111 -17.28 -21.57 12.53
C LYS A 111 -16.33 -22.46 11.73
N ALA A 112 -16.86 -23.27 10.82
CA ALA A 112 -16.04 -24.16 9.99
C ALA A 112 -15.04 -23.38 9.11
N LYS A 113 -15.46 -22.22 8.59
CA LYS A 113 -14.62 -21.34 7.77
C LYS A 113 -13.54 -20.66 8.61
N TYR A 114 -13.89 -20.19 9.81
CA TYR A 114 -12.98 -19.63 10.80
C TYR A 114 -11.90 -20.64 11.19
N VAL A 115 -12.32 -21.83 11.62
CA VAL A 115 -11.44 -22.93 12.03
C VAL A 115 -10.50 -23.33 10.90
N LYS A 116 -11.01 -23.47 9.67
CA LYS A 116 -10.20 -23.81 8.50
C LYS A 116 -9.17 -22.72 8.19
N PHE A 117 -9.53 -21.44 8.31
CA PHE A 117 -8.58 -20.34 8.14
C PHE A 117 -7.50 -20.39 9.22
N MET A 118 -7.89 -20.51 10.49
CA MET A 118 -6.94 -20.52 11.61
C MET A 118 -6.02 -21.72 11.56
N TRP A 119 -6.52 -22.89 11.15
CA TRP A 119 -5.70 -24.08 10.97
C TRP A 119 -4.64 -23.88 9.87
N LYS A 120 -5.03 -23.30 8.73
CA LYS A 120 -4.10 -22.93 7.65
C LYS A 120 -3.13 -21.82 8.07
N TYR A 121 -3.55 -20.89 8.93
CA TYR A 121 -2.68 -19.81 9.40
C TYR A 121 -1.64 -20.34 10.42
N LEU A 122 -2.06 -21.22 11.32
CA LEU A 122 -1.19 -21.80 12.35
C LEU A 122 -0.30 -22.92 11.83
N SER A 123 -0.57 -23.49 10.64
CA SER A 123 0.29 -24.54 10.06
C SER A 123 1.70 -24.06 9.74
N ASP A 124 1.89 -22.76 9.55
CA ASP A 124 3.20 -22.15 9.30
C ASP A 124 4.03 -22.00 10.59
N TYR A 125 3.42 -22.20 11.76
CA TYR A 125 4.09 -22.12 13.06
C TYR A 125 4.59 -23.50 13.50
N HIS A 126 5.82 -23.53 14.02
CA HIS A 126 6.42 -24.76 14.53
C HIS A 126 6.10 -24.96 16.01
N THR A 127 6.15 -26.21 16.47
CA THR A 127 5.90 -26.58 17.87
C THR A 127 7.02 -26.16 18.82
N GLY A 128 8.24 -25.93 18.31
CA GLY A 128 9.42 -25.56 19.09
C GLY A 128 10.09 -24.27 18.63
N SER A 129 10.79 -23.63 19.57
CA SER A 129 11.72 -22.53 19.28
C SER A 129 13.12 -22.92 19.73
N TRP A 130 14.11 -22.65 18.88
CA TRP A 130 15.52 -22.94 19.14
C TRP A 130 16.39 -21.68 19.02
N ASN A 131 15.81 -20.56 18.61
CA ASN A 131 16.53 -19.33 18.33
C ASN A 131 16.25 -18.20 19.33
N CYS A 132 15.16 -18.28 20.09
CA CYS A 132 14.82 -17.29 21.10
C CYS A 132 14.22 -17.96 22.32
N ASP A 133 14.57 -17.42 23.49
CA ASP A 133 13.94 -17.74 24.77
C ASP A 133 12.83 -16.72 25.04
N PHE A 134 11.60 -17.22 25.15
CA PHE A 134 10.42 -16.39 25.37
C PHE A 134 10.12 -16.15 26.86
N TYR A 135 10.78 -16.87 27.77
CA TYR A 135 10.60 -16.68 29.21
C TYR A 135 11.47 -15.53 29.71
N ASP A 136 12.76 -15.55 29.34
CA ASP A 136 13.72 -14.49 29.70
C ASP A 136 13.76 -13.34 28.68
N GLY A 137 13.08 -13.50 27.53
CA GLY A 137 13.08 -12.52 26.44
C GLY A 137 14.45 -12.37 25.76
N THR A 138 15.32 -13.38 25.91
CA THR A 138 16.67 -13.37 25.36
C THR A 138 16.72 -14.10 24.03
N ARG A 139 17.68 -13.71 23.18
CA ARG A 139 17.90 -14.38 21.91
C ARG A 139 18.95 -15.47 22.11
N GLY A 140 18.66 -16.68 21.65
CA GLY A 140 19.60 -17.78 21.64
C GLY A 140 20.79 -17.53 20.70
N PRO A 141 21.86 -18.33 20.81
CA PRO A 141 23.03 -18.18 19.96
C PRO A 141 22.66 -18.41 18.48
N GLY A 142 22.88 -17.40 17.62
CA GLY A 142 22.54 -17.44 16.20
C GLY A 142 22.66 -16.07 15.52
N ASN A 143 22.24 -15.99 14.26
CA ASN A 143 22.26 -14.72 13.51
C ASN A 143 21.25 -13.74 14.09
N LEU A 144 21.62 -12.45 14.18
CA LEU A 144 20.73 -11.39 14.68
C LEU A 144 19.54 -11.11 13.73
N TYR A 145 19.72 -11.38 12.44
CA TYR A 145 18.74 -11.09 11.40
C TYR A 145 17.63 -12.13 11.25
N ASP A 146 17.76 -13.31 11.87
CA ASP A 146 16.72 -14.33 11.81
C ASP A 146 15.47 -13.89 12.61
N ALA A 147 14.28 -14.33 12.23
CA ALA A 147 13.08 -14.06 13.02
C ALA A 147 12.96 -15.08 14.16
N CYS A 148 12.62 -14.63 15.38
CA CYS A 148 12.29 -15.55 16.48
C CYS A 148 11.14 -16.47 16.08
N ARG A 149 11.36 -17.79 16.19
CA ARG A 149 10.31 -18.77 15.89
C ARG A 149 9.38 -18.86 17.09
N PHE A 150 8.12 -18.51 16.90
CA PHE A 150 7.12 -18.54 17.97
C PHE A 150 6.55 -19.95 18.15
N PRO A 151 6.65 -20.57 19.33
CA PRO A 151 6.13 -21.90 19.55
C PRO A 151 4.64 -21.88 19.94
N LEU A 152 3.89 -22.85 19.42
CA LEU A 152 2.42 -22.90 19.56
C LEU A 152 1.92 -23.09 21.00
N HIS A 153 2.75 -23.57 21.93
CA HIS A 153 2.33 -23.82 23.31
C HIS A 153 1.98 -22.54 24.10
N PHE A 154 2.52 -21.37 23.70
CA PHE A 154 2.16 -20.10 24.32
C PHE A 154 0.71 -19.65 24.03
N LEU A 155 0.02 -20.26 23.07
CA LEU A 155 -1.40 -20.00 22.83
C LEU A 155 -2.31 -20.73 23.84
N GLY A 156 -1.74 -21.50 24.77
CA GLY A 156 -2.49 -22.17 25.84
C GLY A 156 -3.50 -23.19 25.31
N PRO A 157 -4.77 -23.16 25.75
CA PRO A 157 -5.79 -24.13 25.32
C PRO A 157 -6.09 -24.03 23.82
N CYS A 158 -5.84 -22.87 23.19
CA CYS A 158 -6.11 -22.61 21.78
C CYS A 158 -5.04 -23.18 20.82
N GLN A 159 -4.06 -23.93 21.33
CA GLN A 159 -3.04 -24.58 20.52
C GLN A 159 -3.52 -25.94 19.96
N VAL A 160 -4.36 -26.66 20.71
CA VAL A 160 -4.74 -28.05 20.43
C VAL A 160 -6.14 -28.04 19.84
N ARG A 161 -6.28 -28.49 18.59
CA ARG A 161 -7.56 -28.92 17.99
C ARG A 161 -8.66 -27.87 17.93
N LEU A 162 -8.51 -26.96 16.96
CA LEU A 162 -9.60 -26.15 16.42
C LEU A 162 -10.85 -26.95 15.95
N TYR A 163 -10.81 -28.28 15.93
CA TYR A 163 -11.88 -29.14 15.43
C TYR A 163 -12.80 -29.72 16.51
N TYR A 164 -12.33 -29.87 17.77
CA TYR A 164 -13.05 -30.65 18.79
C TYR A 164 -13.47 -29.86 20.03
N ASP A 165 -13.04 -28.61 20.19
CA ASP A 165 -13.39 -27.85 21.39
C ASP A 165 -14.71 -27.07 21.27
N PRO A 166 -15.52 -27.08 22.36
CA PRO A 166 -16.79 -26.35 22.42
C PRO A 166 -16.58 -24.82 22.55
N GLU A 167 -15.39 -24.38 22.97
CA GLU A 167 -15.06 -22.98 23.20
C GLU A 167 -14.50 -22.29 21.94
N PHE A 168 -14.84 -21.01 21.75
CA PHE A 168 -14.37 -20.22 20.63
C PHE A 168 -13.08 -19.47 20.98
N CYS A 169 -11.98 -19.81 20.31
CA CYS A 169 -10.70 -19.11 20.46
C CYS A 169 -10.64 -17.87 19.57
N VAL A 170 -10.34 -16.71 20.17
CA VAL A 170 -10.08 -15.46 19.43
C VAL A 170 -8.58 -15.17 19.44
N TYR A 171 -7.98 -15.06 18.26
CA TYR A 171 -6.57 -14.72 18.13
C TYR A 171 -6.39 -13.22 17.90
N LEU A 172 -5.50 -12.63 18.70
CA LEU A 172 -5.10 -11.23 18.60
C LEU A 172 -3.69 -11.15 18.02
N LYS A 173 -3.52 -10.29 17.01
CA LYS A 173 -2.23 -10.03 16.37
C LYS A 173 -1.88 -8.57 16.44
N MET A 174 -0.71 -8.29 16.97
CA MET A 174 -0.13 -6.95 16.96
C MET A 174 0.53 -6.66 15.61
N ASN A 175 0.39 -5.43 15.13
CA ASN A 175 1.05 -4.99 13.91
C ASN A 175 2.54 -4.77 14.17
N LYS A 176 3.39 -5.32 13.29
CA LYS A 176 4.85 -5.19 13.38
C LYS A 176 5.23 -3.73 13.16
N THR A 177 5.99 -3.17 14.10
CA THR A 177 6.63 -1.85 13.99
C THR A 177 8.14 -2.04 13.90
N SER A 178 8.79 -1.38 12.94
CA SER A 178 10.25 -1.40 12.78
C SER A 178 10.85 -0.18 13.46
N GLU A 179 11.25 -0.30 14.72
CA GLU A 179 11.96 0.80 15.38
C GLU A 179 13.45 0.76 15.04
N PRO A 180 14.10 1.89 14.68
CA PRO A 180 15.54 1.92 14.50
C PRO A 180 16.24 1.52 15.81
N ALA A 181 17.25 0.65 15.73
CA ALA A 181 17.95 0.05 16.87
C ALA A 181 18.48 1.05 17.91
N ALA A 182 18.62 2.34 17.55
CA ALA A 182 19.07 3.40 18.43
C ALA A 182 18.05 3.84 19.51
N SER A 183 16.76 3.47 19.41
CA SER A 183 15.74 3.89 20.40
C SER A 183 15.21 2.77 21.29
N LEU A 184 15.76 1.55 21.20
CA LEU A 184 15.42 0.43 22.08
C LEU A 184 16.14 0.53 23.43
N ARG A 185 15.97 1.66 24.13
CA ARG A 185 15.95 1.66 25.60
C ARG A 185 14.50 1.51 26.01
N ILE A 186 13.98 0.28 25.93
CA ILE A 186 12.82 -0.09 26.70
C ILE A 186 13.30 -0.08 28.15
N THR A 187 13.20 1.06 28.83
CA THR A 187 13.19 1.06 30.28
C THR A 187 11.94 0.31 30.69
N ALA A 188 12.09 -1.00 30.95
CA ALA A 188 11.13 -1.74 31.74
C ALA A 188 11.07 -1.02 33.09
N GLY A 189 10.10 -0.12 33.23
CA GLY A 189 9.74 0.42 34.54
C GLY A 189 9.24 -0.75 35.38
N PRO A 190 9.67 -0.88 36.64
CA PRO A 190 9.21 -1.95 37.50
C PRO A 190 7.68 -1.83 37.65
N LEU A 191 6.98 -2.95 37.44
CA LEU A 191 5.61 -3.15 37.87
C LEU A 191 5.59 -2.98 39.39
N THR A 192 5.22 -1.79 39.87
CA THR A 192 4.91 -1.57 41.28
C THR A 192 3.58 -2.25 41.60
N LYS A 193 3.59 -3.04 42.68
CA LYS A 193 2.47 -3.76 43.27
C LYS A 193 1.28 -2.86 43.60
#